data_AF-A0A5B9E6X8-F1
#
_entry.id   AF-A0A5B9E6X8-F1
#
_cell.length_a   1.000
_cell.length_b   1.000
_cell.length_c   1.000
_cell.angle_alpha   90.00
_cell.angle_beta   90.00
_cell.angle_gamma   90.00
#
_symmetry.space_group_name_H-M   'P 1'
#
loop_
_entity.id
_entity.type
_entity.pdbx_description
1 polymer ?
#
loop_
_entity_poly.entity_id
_entity_poly.type
_entity_poly.pdbx_seq_one_letter_code
_entity_poly.pdbx_strand_id
1 'polypeptide(L)'
;MNPETTKKEPRSRLNPIPEQGMLPIRKSHDVSVCSLYWLPVSNTPVYGRELQWLHRFFDELHAVLAKDGKLRQESFLQMKLTAPQGHLKETLHRHQMKLIPLMGLGRKPNGKLPPIPTEEDLDAVIKGKAKFDFNEHVADYMFWFLHRDEQWKRELFLGNGGYTMIYLPPDPATTPPPIPDYPAVREMPAFKHFDTDTLWQATFLMGDAFREKSKQVFGKGLEDEASFDGLTFIIPYWKASDFLAATPDDLAQWFEVFDVFIAESPDDRGILFACKDSLDEVLTEILEKMRQDGEPHPVFDLERKQPQ
;
A
#
# COMPACT_ATOMS: atom_id res chain seq x y z
N MET A 1 29.53 17.34 44.14
CA MET A 1 28.56 17.27 43.04
C MET A 1 28.73 15.90 42.39
N ASN A 2 27.84 14.95 42.71
CA ASN A 2 27.88 13.60 42.14
C ASN A 2 26.95 13.56 40.92
N PRO A 3 27.37 12.97 39.79
CA PRO A 3 26.49 12.77 38.65
C PRO A 3 25.54 11.60 38.92
N GLU A 4 24.24 11.88 38.89
CA GLU A 4 23.18 10.86 38.93
C GLU A 4 23.19 10.07 37.62
N THR A 5 23.72 8.85 37.67
CA THR A 5 23.54 7.84 36.62
C THR A 5 22.11 7.34 36.65
N THR A 6 21.27 7.84 35.73
CA THR A 6 19.94 7.29 35.43
C THR A 6 20.10 5.87 34.85
N LYS A 7 19.81 4.86 35.68
CA LYS A 7 19.69 3.46 35.24
C LYS A 7 18.48 3.35 34.30
N LYS A 8 18.74 3.15 33.01
CA LYS A 8 17.70 2.72 32.06
C LYS A 8 17.19 1.35 32.52
N GLU A 9 15.89 1.25 32.77
CA GLU A 9 15.25 -0.04 33.07
C GLU A 9 15.41 -0.98 31.86
N PRO A 10 15.83 -2.24 32.09
CA PRO A 10 15.87 -3.23 31.04
C PRO A 10 14.45 -3.48 30.54
N ARG A 11 14.20 -3.24 29.25
CA ARG A 11 12.95 -3.56 28.57
C ARG A 11 12.56 -5.00 28.92
N SER A 12 11.44 -5.14 29.64
CA SER A 12 10.84 -6.44 29.96
C SER A 12 10.67 -7.24 28.67
N ARG A 13 11.31 -8.41 28.58
CA ARG A 13 11.10 -9.32 27.46
C ARG A 13 9.69 -9.87 27.60
N LEU A 14 8.77 -9.40 26.75
CA LEU A 14 7.43 -9.94 26.61
C LEU A 14 7.52 -11.45 26.41
N ASN A 15 6.77 -12.22 27.20
CA ASN A 15 6.59 -13.65 26.95
C ASN A 15 6.07 -13.83 25.51
N PRO A 16 6.55 -14.84 24.76
CA PRO A 16 6.05 -15.07 23.42
C PRO A 16 4.54 -15.29 23.47
N ILE A 17 3.79 -14.43 22.77
CA ILE A 17 2.37 -14.67 22.51
C ILE A 17 2.29 -16.02 21.79
N PRO A 18 1.41 -16.95 22.19
CA PRO A 18 1.24 -18.20 21.47
C PRO A 18 0.94 -17.90 19.99
N GLU A 19 1.84 -18.30 19.08
CA GLU A 19 1.73 -18.02 17.64
C GLU A 19 0.39 -18.47 17.03
N GLN A 20 -0.28 -19.42 17.69
CA GLN A 20 -1.62 -19.89 17.33
C GLN A 20 -2.66 -18.77 17.21
N GLY A 21 -2.56 -17.72 18.04
CA GLY A 21 -3.52 -16.61 18.03
C GLY A 21 -3.48 -15.77 16.75
N MET A 22 -2.31 -15.67 16.11
CA MET A 22 -2.09 -14.85 14.91
C MET A 22 -2.32 -15.59 13.60
N LEU A 23 -2.52 -16.91 13.61
CA LEU A 23 -2.76 -17.65 12.38
C LEU A 23 -4.04 -17.15 11.68
N PRO A 24 -4.00 -16.93 10.35
CA PRO A 24 -2.96 -17.37 9.41
C PRO A 24 -1.75 -16.44 9.22
N ILE A 25 -1.75 -15.27 9.86
CA ILE A 25 -0.68 -14.28 9.73
C ILE A 25 0.58 -14.81 10.42
N ARG A 26 1.70 -14.71 9.71
CA ARG A 26 3.03 -15.07 10.23
C ARG A 26 3.82 -13.81 10.50
N LYS A 27 4.63 -13.80 11.54
CA LYS A 27 5.54 -12.70 11.88
C LYS A 27 6.98 -13.12 11.62
N SER A 28 7.79 -12.23 11.06
CA SER A 28 9.25 -12.42 11.01
C SER A 28 9.89 -11.99 12.31
N HIS A 29 10.90 -12.76 12.76
CA HIS A 29 11.73 -12.42 13.91
C HIS A 29 13.11 -11.89 13.52
N ASP A 30 13.41 -11.86 12.22
CA ASP A 30 14.75 -11.53 11.69
C ASP A 30 14.92 -10.03 11.42
N VAL A 31 13.87 -9.23 11.59
CA VAL A 31 13.90 -7.76 11.41
C VAL A 31 13.72 -7.08 12.76
N SER A 32 14.68 -6.24 13.16
CA SER A 32 14.70 -5.63 14.50
C SER A 32 14.15 -4.21 14.57
N VAL A 33 14.06 -3.51 13.44
CA VAL A 33 13.67 -2.08 13.39
C VAL A 33 12.18 -1.89 13.16
N CYS A 34 11.53 -2.87 12.53
CA CYS A 34 10.10 -2.88 12.27
C CYS A 34 9.51 -4.26 12.54
N SER A 35 8.19 -4.34 12.62
CA SER A 35 7.48 -5.60 12.62
C SER A 35 7.06 -5.95 11.20
N LEU A 36 7.50 -7.11 10.72
CA LEU A 36 7.19 -7.63 9.40
C LEU A 36 6.23 -8.83 9.55
N TYR A 37 5.09 -8.77 8.89
CA TYR A 37 4.09 -9.83 8.86
C TYR A 37 3.76 -10.27 7.45
N TRP A 38 3.22 -11.48 7.36
CA TRP A 38 2.90 -12.16 6.13
C TRP A 38 1.56 -12.87 6.23
N LEU A 39 0.59 -12.44 5.42
CA LEU A 39 -0.69 -13.11 5.25
C LEU A 39 -0.66 -13.92 3.95
N PRO A 40 -0.48 -15.25 4.01
CA PRO A 40 -0.51 -16.08 2.81
C PRO A 40 -1.90 -16.07 2.17
N VAL A 41 -1.94 -16.07 0.83
CA VAL A 41 -3.18 -16.26 0.05
C VAL A 41 -3.05 -17.48 -0.85
N SER A 42 -4.18 -18.10 -1.23
CA SER A 42 -4.15 -19.32 -2.03
C SER A 42 -3.62 -19.11 -3.45
N ASN A 43 -3.93 -17.96 -4.06
CA ASN A 43 -3.52 -17.60 -5.41
C ASN A 43 -3.58 -16.08 -5.64
N THR A 44 -2.93 -15.60 -6.70
CA THR A 44 -3.13 -14.25 -7.23
C THR A 44 -3.54 -14.34 -8.71
N PRO A 45 -4.69 -13.77 -9.12
CA PRO A 45 -5.63 -13.03 -8.27
C PRO A 45 -6.37 -13.91 -7.24
N VAL A 46 -6.79 -13.28 -6.15
CA VAL A 46 -7.57 -13.89 -5.06
C VAL A 46 -9.06 -13.83 -5.42
N TYR A 47 -9.80 -14.91 -5.15
CA TYR A 47 -11.21 -15.00 -5.53
C TYR A 47 -12.11 -15.57 -4.42
N GLY A 48 -13.42 -15.42 -4.61
CA GLY A 48 -14.44 -16.12 -3.83
C GLY A 48 -14.40 -15.77 -2.34
N ARG A 49 -14.50 -16.80 -1.49
CA ARG A 49 -14.58 -16.65 -0.04
C ARG A 49 -13.30 -16.07 0.58
N GLU A 50 -12.13 -16.33 -0.03
CA GLU A 50 -10.87 -15.76 0.46
C GLU A 50 -10.82 -14.25 0.24
N LEU A 51 -11.25 -13.77 -0.92
CA LEU A 51 -11.35 -12.33 -1.19
C LEU A 51 -12.35 -11.64 -0.25
N GLN A 52 -13.53 -12.24 -0.04
CA GLN A 52 -14.52 -11.73 0.93
C GLN A 52 -13.95 -11.64 2.34
N TRP A 53 -13.22 -12.66 2.77
CA TRP A 53 -12.54 -12.68 4.06
C TRP A 53 -11.49 -11.56 4.16
N LEU A 54 -10.70 -11.35 3.11
CA LEU A 54 -9.71 -10.26 3.05
C LEU A 54 -10.37 -8.88 3.17
N HIS A 55 -11.46 -8.62 2.45
CA HIS A 55 -12.18 -7.34 2.58
C HIS A 55 -12.59 -7.09 4.03
N ARG A 56 -13.24 -8.08 4.65
CA ARG A 56 -13.69 -8.00 6.04
C ARG A 56 -12.51 -7.75 6.99
N PHE A 57 -11.43 -8.51 6.84
CA PHE A 57 -10.22 -8.36 7.64
C PHE A 57 -9.63 -6.94 7.52
N PHE A 58 -9.50 -6.41 6.31
CA PHE A 58 -8.95 -5.07 6.10
C PHE A 58 -9.90 -3.94 6.51
N ASP A 59 -11.21 -4.17 6.51
CA ASP A 59 -12.17 -3.22 7.06
C ASP A 59 -12.01 -3.10 8.57
N GLU A 60 -11.87 -4.23 9.28
CA GLU A 60 -11.60 -4.26 10.72
C GLU A 60 -10.23 -3.65 11.05
N LEU A 61 -9.18 -4.00 10.29
CA LEU A 61 -7.85 -3.42 10.46
C LEU A 61 -7.85 -1.91 10.22
N HIS A 62 -8.51 -1.45 9.15
CA HIS A 62 -8.65 -0.04 8.87
C HIS A 62 -9.38 0.69 10.00
N ALA A 63 -10.49 0.13 10.50
CA ALA A 63 -11.25 0.72 11.60
C ALA A 63 -10.40 0.89 12.87
N VAL A 64 -9.55 -0.07 13.20
CA VAL A 64 -8.64 0.03 14.36
C VAL A 64 -7.53 1.05 14.13
N LEU A 65 -6.87 1.03 12.96
CA LEU A 65 -5.76 1.93 12.67
C LEU A 65 -6.19 3.39 12.49
N ALA A 66 -7.36 3.62 11.90
CA ALA A 66 -7.94 4.94 11.69
C ALA A 66 -8.73 5.46 12.91
N LYS A 67 -8.87 4.64 13.97
CA LYS A 67 -9.57 5.03 15.19
C LYS A 67 -9.01 6.33 15.75
N ASP A 68 -9.91 7.19 16.21
CA ASP A 68 -9.60 8.51 16.77
C ASP A 68 -8.79 9.42 15.82
N GLY A 69 -8.81 9.14 14.51
CA GLY A 69 -8.08 9.90 13.50
C GLY A 69 -6.57 9.75 13.59
N LYS A 70 -6.07 8.68 14.23
CA LYS A 70 -4.62 8.49 14.46
C LYS A 70 -3.84 8.35 13.16
N LEU A 71 -4.37 7.56 12.22
CA LEU A 71 -3.77 7.31 10.92
C LEU A 71 -4.82 7.46 9.83
N ARG A 72 -4.40 7.96 8.67
CA ARG A 72 -5.17 7.90 7.42
C ARG A 72 -4.54 6.87 6.50
N GLN A 73 -5.36 6.22 5.70
CA GLN A 73 -4.90 5.31 4.66
C GLN A 73 -4.75 6.06 3.33
N GLU A 74 -3.70 5.72 2.59
CA GLU A 74 -3.57 6.04 1.17
C GLU A 74 -3.45 4.75 0.37
N SER A 75 -4.07 4.74 -0.80
CA SER A 75 -4.22 3.55 -1.63
C SER A 75 -3.64 3.74 -3.01
N PHE A 76 -2.86 2.75 -3.45
CA PHE A 76 -2.11 2.78 -4.69
C PHE A 76 -2.36 1.53 -5.52
N LEU A 77 -2.30 1.66 -6.85
CA LEU A 77 -2.42 0.55 -7.79
C LEU A 77 -1.29 0.58 -8.82
N GLN A 78 -0.64 -0.56 -9.03
CA GLN A 78 0.38 -0.70 -10.07
C GLN A 78 -0.21 -0.56 -11.47
N MET A 79 0.31 0.39 -12.25
CA MET A 79 -0.19 0.70 -13.59
C MET A 79 -0.08 -0.52 -14.53
N LYS A 80 0.98 -1.32 -14.42
CA LYS A 80 1.18 -2.51 -15.27
C LYS A 80 0.04 -3.53 -15.17
N LEU A 81 -0.69 -3.59 -14.05
CA LEU A 81 -1.89 -4.44 -13.93
C LEU A 81 -3.06 -3.95 -14.79
N THR A 82 -3.05 -2.68 -15.18
CA THR A 82 -4.08 -2.05 -16.02
C THR A 82 -3.67 -1.95 -17.49
N ALA A 83 -2.42 -2.31 -17.82
CA ALA A 83 -1.89 -2.22 -19.18
C ALA A 83 -2.46 -3.32 -20.11
N PRO A 84 -2.52 -4.61 -19.72
CA PRO A 84 -3.24 -5.62 -20.46
C PRO A 84 -4.73 -5.27 -20.61
N GLN A 85 -5.36 -5.73 -21.70
CA GLN A 85 -6.83 -5.73 -21.77
C GLN A 85 -7.37 -6.65 -20.68
N GLY A 86 -8.36 -6.19 -19.91
CA GLY A 86 -8.93 -6.96 -18.80
C GLY A 86 -9.81 -6.13 -17.87
N HIS A 87 -10.40 -6.79 -16.87
CA HIS A 87 -11.38 -6.20 -15.96
C HIS A 87 -10.81 -5.01 -15.18
N LEU A 88 -9.54 -5.03 -14.78
CA LEU A 88 -8.92 -3.93 -14.03
C LEU A 88 -8.85 -2.63 -14.82
N LYS A 89 -8.48 -2.72 -16.10
CA LYS A 89 -8.45 -1.58 -17.01
C LYS A 89 -9.84 -0.99 -17.19
N GLU A 90 -10.84 -1.85 -17.40
CA GLU A 90 -12.24 -1.44 -17.53
C GLU A 90 -12.77 -0.80 -16.25
N THR A 91 -12.47 -1.38 -15.08
CA THR A 91 -12.83 -0.85 -13.77
C THR A 91 -12.20 0.52 -13.53
N LEU A 92 -10.88 0.65 -13.77
CA LEU A 92 -10.19 1.94 -13.63
C LEU A 92 -10.80 2.97 -14.58
N HIS A 93 -10.99 2.64 -15.86
CA HIS A 93 -11.56 3.57 -16.83
C HIS A 93 -12.99 4.00 -16.47
N ARG A 94 -13.83 3.07 -16.01
CA ARG A 94 -15.21 3.33 -15.57
C ARG A 94 -15.26 4.29 -14.38
N HIS A 95 -14.28 4.19 -13.47
CA HIS A 95 -14.28 4.94 -12.21
C HIS A 95 -13.23 6.05 -12.13
N GLN A 96 -12.44 6.29 -13.19
CA GLN A 96 -11.29 7.21 -13.17
C GLN A 96 -11.64 8.63 -12.71
N MET A 97 -12.82 9.13 -13.10
CA MET A 97 -13.26 10.48 -12.72
C MET A 97 -13.55 10.60 -11.23
N LYS A 98 -14.01 9.50 -10.59
CA LYS A 98 -14.23 9.44 -9.15
C LYS A 98 -12.93 9.15 -8.40
N LEU A 99 -12.09 8.26 -8.93
CA LEU A 99 -10.82 7.86 -8.30
C LEU A 99 -9.76 8.97 -8.32
N ILE A 100 -9.77 9.82 -9.35
CA ILE A 100 -8.79 10.90 -9.60
C ILE A 100 -7.36 10.35 -9.44
N PRO A 101 -6.94 9.40 -10.31
CA PRO A 101 -5.65 8.75 -10.18
C PRO A 101 -4.52 9.74 -10.46
N LEU A 102 -3.61 9.86 -9.51
CA LEU A 102 -2.39 10.65 -9.63
C LEU A 102 -1.22 9.71 -9.88
N MET A 103 -0.44 9.97 -10.93
CA MET A 103 0.66 9.09 -11.33
C MET A 103 1.94 9.41 -10.54
N GLY A 104 2.57 8.37 -10.02
CA GLY A 104 3.90 8.40 -9.41
C GLY A 104 4.69 7.15 -9.78
N LEU A 105 5.86 6.96 -9.16
CA LEU A 105 6.75 5.85 -9.47
C LEU A 105 6.71 4.80 -8.35
N GLY A 106 6.52 3.54 -8.71
CA GLY A 106 6.82 2.38 -7.88
C GLY A 106 8.27 1.98 -8.06
N ARG A 107 8.99 1.68 -6.97
CA ARG A 107 10.42 1.39 -7.05
C ARG A 107 10.87 0.29 -6.09
N LYS A 108 11.67 -0.66 -6.60
CA LYS A 108 12.45 -1.60 -5.78
C LYS A 108 13.61 -0.87 -5.07
N PRO A 109 14.13 -1.37 -3.93
CA PRO A 109 15.25 -0.73 -3.27
C PRO A 109 16.44 -0.66 -4.22
N ASN A 110 17.01 0.54 -4.39
CA ASN A 110 18.13 0.79 -5.31
C ASN A 110 17.88 0.36 -6.77
N GLY A 111 16.63 0.15 -7.17
CA GLY A 111 16.27 -0.22 -8.54
C GLY A 111 16.61 0.90 -9.51
N LYS A 112 17.17 0.56 -10.67
CA LYS A 112 17.35 1.48 -11.79
C LYS A 112 16.05 1.61 -12.57
N LEU A 113 15.83 2.77 -13.19
CA LEU A 113 14.74 2.90 -14.16
C LEU A 113 15.01 1.99 -15.36
N PRO A 114 13.96 1.41 -15.97
CA PRO A 114 14.10 0.68 -17.20
C PRO A 114 14.77 1.53 -18.29
N PRO A 115 15.70 0.96 -19.06
CA PRO A 115 16.36 1.68 -20.14
C PRO A 115 15.36 1.98 -21.26
N ILE A 116 15.50 3.18 -21.83
CA ILE A 116 14.82 3.53 -23.08
C ILE A 116 15.38 2.62 -24.18
N PRO A 117 14.54 1.97 -25.01
CA PRO A 117 15.00 1.16 -26.14
C PRO A 117 15.93 1.96 -27.05
N THR A 118 17.06 1.37 -27.43
CA THR A 118 17.95 1.96 -28.42
C THR A 118 17.40 1.78 -29.83
N GLU A 119 17.93 2.51 -30.81
CA GLU A 119 17.58 2.31 -32.22
C GLU A 119 17.87 0.87 -32.67
N GLU A 120 18.96 0.26 -32.18
CA GLU A 120 19.32 -1.13 -32.51
C GLU A 120 18.30 -2.14 -31.96
N ASP A 121 17.81 -1.91 -30.73
CA ASP A 121 16.76 -2.75 -30.12
C ASP A 121 15.47 -2.70 -30.95
N LEU A 122 15.06 -1.50 -31.35
CA LEU A 122 13.87 -1.30 -32.19
C LEU A 122 14.06 -1.94 -33.57
N ASP A 123 15.24 -1.82 -34.17
CA ASP A 123 15.59 -2.44 -35.44
C ASP A 123 15.54 -3.97 -35.36
N ALA A 124 16.02 -4.56 -34.26
CA ALA A 124 15.94 -5.99 -34.02
C ALA A 124 14.49 -6.48 -33.91
N VAL A 125 13.63 -5.72 -33.22
CA VAL A 125 12.19 -5.99 -33.14
C VAL A 125 11.53 -5.90 -34.51
N ILE A 126 11.76 -4.81 -35.26
CA ILE A 126 11.17 -4.59 -36.59
C ILE A 126 11.58 -5.70 -37.57
N LYS A 127 12.83 -6.16 -37.50
CA LYS A 127 13.36 -7.26 -38.32
C LYS A 127 12.93 -8.64 -37.83
N GLY A 128 12.11 -8.74 -36.78
CA GLY A 128 11.64 -10.00 -36.21
C GLY A 128 12.74 -10.83 -35.53
N LYS A 129 13.88 -10.21 -35.19
CA LYS A 129 15.02 -10.84 -34.52
C LYS A 129 14.87 -10.85 -33.00
N ALA A 130 14.01 -10.00 -32.45
CA ALA A 130 13.69 -9.92 -31.03
C ALA A 130 12.18 -9.75 -30.82
N LYS A 131 11.67 -10.18 -29.65
CA LYS A 131 10.29 -9.90 -29.21
C LYS A 131 10.30 -8.60 -28.41
N PHE A 132 9.44 -7.66 -28.76
CA PHE A 132 9.24 -6.47 -27.93
C PHE A 132 8.39 -6.80 -26.71
N ASP A 133 8.92 -6.56 -25.52
CA ASP A 133 8.15 -6.58 -24.27
C ASP A 133 8.08 -5.16 -23.70
N PHE A 134 6.89 -4.57 -23.77
CA PHE A 134 6.63 -3.24 -23.24
C PHE A 134 6.96 -3.13 -21.74
N ASN A 135 6.76 -4.21 -20.97
CA ASN A 135 6.98 -4.19 -19.53
C ASN A 135 8.45 -4.05 -19.14
N GLU A 136 9.38 -4.42 -20.03
CA GLU A 136 10.83 -4.30 -19.84
C GLU A 136 11.33 -2.87 -20.04
N HIS A 137 10.55 -2.02 -20.70
CA HIS A 137 10.92 -0.64 -21.04
C HIS A 137 10.08 0.42 -20.31
N VAL A 138 9.06 0.00 -19.57
CA VAL A 138 8.18 0.90 -18.83
C VAL A 138 8.44 0.74 -17.34
N ALA A 139 8.72 1.88 -16.68
CA ALA A 139 8.88 1.93 -15.24
C ALA A 139 7.63 1.42 -14.52
N ASP A 140 7.81 0.96 -13.28
CA ASP A 140 6.71 0.46 -12.45
C ASP A 140 5.86 1.62 -11.92
N TYR A 141 5.17 2.35 -12.79
CA TYR A 141 4.31 3.46 -12.37
C TYR A 141 3.17 3.00 -11.45
N MET A 142 2.77 3.89 -10.54
CA MET A 142 1.72 3.66 -9.55
C MET A 142 0.68 4.77 -9.65
N PHE A 143 -0.59 4.39 -9.57
CA PHE A 143 -1.70 5.33 -9.40
C PHE A 143 -1.99 5.50 -7.91
N TRP A 144 -1.89 6.73 -7.40
CA TRP A 144 -2.42 7.11 -6.10
C TRP A 144 -3.86 7.61 -6.28
N PHE A 145 -4.82 7.02 -5.58
CA PHE A 145 -6.22 7.41 -5.66
C PHE A 145 -6.55 8.46 -4.61
N LEU A 146 -6.94 9.66 -5.04
CA LEU A 146 -7.22 10.79 -4.15
C LEU A 146 -8.63 10.73 -3.51
N HIS A 147 -9.52 9.86 -4.01
CA HIS A 147 -10.81 9.61 -3.37
C HIS A 147 -10.66 8.89 -2.03
N ARG A 148 -11.44 9.29 -1.02
CA ARG A 148 -11.28 8.88 0.38
C ARG A 148 -12.07 7.66 0.84
N ASP A 149 -12.87 7.06 -0.03
CA ASP A 149 -13.58 5.82 0.27
C ASP A 149 -12.62 4.61 0.11
N GLU A 150 -11.88 4.30 1.17
CA GLU A 150 -10.88 3.24 1.18
C GLU A 150 -11.50 1.84 1.05
N GLN A 151 -12.69 1.63 1.62
CA GLN A 151 -13.42 0.37 1.50
C GLN A 151 -13.79 0.11 0.03
N TRP A 152 -14.41 1.09 -0.62
CA TRP A 152 -14.75 0.99 -2.03
C TRP A 152 -13.51 0.75 -2.91
N LYS A 153 -12.39 1.43 -2.64
CA LYS A 153 -11.14 1.20 -3.39
C LYS A 153 -10.62 -0.23 -3.20
N ARG A 154 -10.71 -0.80 -2.00
CA ARG A 154 -10.37 -2.21 -1.77
C ARG A 154 -11.29 -3.12 -2.59
N GLU A 155 -12.60 -2.92 -2.56
CA GLU A 155 -13.58 -3.71 -3.34
C GLU A 155 -13.25 -3.73 -4.85
N LEU A 156 -12.71 -2.63 -5.39
CA LEU A 156 -12.35 -2.56 -6.80
C LEU A 156 -11.05 -3.29 -7.16
N PHE A 157 -10.06 -3.28 -6.26
CA PHE A 157 -8.67 -3.56 -6.65
C PHE A 157 -7.93 -4.60 -5.79
N LEU A 158 -8.35 -4.80 -4.53
CA LEU A 158 -7.74 -5.80 -3.66
C LEU A 158 -7.90 -7.22 -4.26
N GLY A 159 -6.89 -8.05 -4.05
CA GLY A 159 -6.81 -9.42 -4.55
C GLY A 159 -6.09 -9.54 -5.89
N ASN A 160 -5.70 -8.46 -6.56
CA ASN A 160 -5.18 -8.53 -7.94
C ASN A 160 -3.65 -8.54 -8.05
N GLY A 161 -2.91 -8.40 -6.94
CA GLY A 161 -1.46 -8.59 -6.90
C GLY A 161 -0.60 -7.33 -7.05
N GLY A 162 -1.19 -6.15 -6.91
CA GLY A 162 -0.44 -4.88 -7.04
C GLY A 162 -1.18 -3.69 -6.46
N TYR A 163 -2.12 -3.96 -5.54
CA TYR A 163 -2.70 -2.97 -4.67
C TYR A 163 -1.80 -2.77 -3.45
N THR A 164 -1.58 -1.52 -3.07
CA THR A 164 -0.75 -1.13 -1.92
C THR A 164 -1.51 -0.13 -1.07
N MET A 165 -1.50 -0.34 0.24
CA MET A 165 -2.06 0.55 1.24
C MET A 165 -0.93 1.01 2.14
N ILE A 166 -0.86 2.31 2.42
CA ILE A 166 0.00 2.83 3.48
C ILE A 166 -0.87 3.56 4.48
N TYR A 167 -0.45 3.54 5.74
CA TYR A 167 -1.06 4.35 6.78
C TYR A 167 -0.03 5.34 7.29
N LEU A 168 -0.43 6.60 7.31
CA LEU A 168 0.39 7.70 7.80
C LEU A 168 -0.41 8.61 8.72
N PRO A 169 0.26 9.40 9.57
CA PRO A 169 -0.42 10.44 10.34
C PRO A 169 -1.19 11.41 9.43
N PRO A 170 -2.29 12.00 9.94
CA PRO A 170 -2.96 13.10 9.24
C PRO A 170 -1.99 14.25 8.98
N ASP A 171 -2.09 14.86 7.80
CA ASP A 171 -1.35 16.07 7.47
C ASP A 171 -2.32 17.26 7.48
N PRO A 172 -2.13 18.26 8.36
CA PRO A 172 -2.95 19.47 8.39
C PRO A 172 -3.04 20.19 7.03
N ALA A 173 -1.99 20.12 6.19
CA ALA A 173 -1.98 20.74 4.87
C ALA A 173 -2.99 20.10 3.90
N THR A 174 -3.41 18.87 4.18
CA THR A 174 -4.39 18.12 3.39
C THR A 174 -5.83 18.33 3.82
N THR A 175 -6.07 19.09 4.90
CA THR A 175 -7.42 19.40 5.38
C THR A 175 -7.90 20.70 4.74
N PRO A 176 -8.79 20.63 3.74
CA PRO A 176 -9.31 21.84 3.12
C PRO A 176 -10.18 22.63 4.10
N PRO A 177 -10.24 23.97 3.95
CA PRO A 177 -11.29 24.74 4.59
C PRO A 177 -12.66 24.34 4.01
N PRO A 178 -13.76 24.48 4.77
CA PRO A 178 -15.10 24.25 4.25
C PRO A 178 -15.35 25.10 3.01
N ILE A 179 -15.90 24.49 1.95
CA ILE A 179 -16.31 25.23 0.76
C ILE A 179 -17.49 26.13 1.19
N PRO A 180 -17.43 27.45 0.94
CA PRO A 180 -18.58 28.29 1.23
C PRO A 180 -19.79 27.80 0.44
N ASP A 181 -20.95 27.72 1.09
CA ASP A 181 -22.17 27.25 0.44
C ASP A 181 -22.64 28.33 -0.56
N TYR A 182 -22.51 28.02 -1.85
CA TYR A 182 -23.04 28.82 -2.95
C TYR A 182 -24.12 27.99 -3.67
N PRO A 183 -25.38 27.99 -3.20
CA PRO A 183 -26.45 27.17 -3.78
C PRO A 183 -26.62 27.37 -5.28
N ALA A 184 -26.48 28.62 -5.75
CA ALA A 184 -26.60 28.96 -7.17
C ALA A 184 -25.52 28.29 -8.04
N VAL A 185 -24.31 28.06 -7.50
CA VAL A 185 -23.21 27.38 -8.22
C VAL A 185 -23.46 25.88 -8.25
N ARG A 186 -23.89 25.29 -7.12
CA ARG A 186 -24.20 23.85 -7.00
C ARG A 186 -25.35 23.42 -7.92
N GLU A 187 -26.29 24.32 -8.22
CA GLU A 187 -27.40 24.05 -9.15
C GLU A 187 -27.03 24.17 -10.64
N MET A 188 -25.86 24.72 -10.99
CA MET A 188 -25.48 24.83 -12.40
C MET A 188 -25.25 23.43 -13.01
N PRO A 189 -25.72 23.16 -14.24
CA PRO A 189 -25.60 21.84 -14.87
C PRO A 189 -24.16 21.29 -14.91
N ALA A 190 -23.17 22.17 -15.07
CA ALA A 190 -21.77 21.78 -15.07
C ALA A 190 -21.33 21.11 -13.75
N PHE A 191 -21.81 21.59 -12.60
CA PHE A 191 -21.41 21.07 -11.28
C PHE A 191 -22.21 19.84 -10.85
N LYS A 192 -23.37 19.56 -11.46
CA LYS A 192 -24.17 18.35 -11.17
C LYS A 192 -23.48 17.04 -11.56
N HIS A 193 -22.47 17.11 -12.42
CA HIS A 193 -21.72 15.95 -12.88
C HIS A 193 -20.38 15.75 -12.15
N PHE A 194 -20.00 16.66 -11.27
CA PHE A 194 -18.75 16.58 -10.51
C PHE A 194 -19.01 16.59 -9.02
N ASP A 195 -18.30 15.71 -8.32
CA ASP A 195 -18.19 15.80 -6.87
C ASP A 195 -17.19 16.92 -6.53
N THR A 196 -17.71 18.14 -6.38
CA THR A 196 -16.91 19.33 -6.08
C THR A 196 -16.15 19.22 -4.76
N ASP A 197 -16.75 18.55 -3.79
CA ASP A 197 -16.17 18.40 -2.46
C ASP A 197 -14.98 17.44 -2.54
N THR A 198 -15.11 16.33 -3.28
CA THR A 198 -13.97 15.43 -3.58
C THR A 198 -12.88 16.13 -4.38
N LEU A 199 -13.22 16.91 -5.43
CA LEU A 199 -12.21 17.65 -6.21
C LEU A 199 -11.48 18.69 -5.36
N TRP A 200 -12.19 19.38 -4.47
CA TRP A 200 -11.61 20.34 -3.54
C TRP A 200 -10.70 19.65 -2.52
N GLN A 201 -11.08 18.50 -1.97
CA GLN A 201 -10.18 17.72 -1.13
C GLN A 201 -8.93 17.27 -1.90
N ALA A 202 -9.10 16.82 -3.14
CA ALA A 202 -8.00 16.36 -3.99
C ALA A 202 -6.96 17.47 -4.27
N THR A 203 -7.36 18.74 -4.39
CA THR A 203 -6.39 19.83 -4.59
C THR A 203 -5.51 20.06 -3.36
N PHE A 204 -6.03 19.89 -2.15
CA PHE A 204 -5.24 20.01 -0.91
C PHE A 204 -4.32 18.81 -0.69
N LEU A 205 -4.68 17.63 -1.22
CA LEU A 205 -3.79 16.47 -1.22
C LEU A 205 -2.53 16.66 -2.06
N MET A 206 -2.55 17.58 -3.01
CA MET A 206 -1.33 17.97 -3.70
C MET A 206 -0.33 18.66 -2.76
N GLY A 207 -0.76 19.22 -1.63
CA GLY A 207 0.11 19.80 -0.61
C GLY A 207 0.65 18.81 0.42
N ASP A 208 0.33 17.52 0.29
CA ASP A 208 0.69 16.48 1.26
C ASP A 208 2.22 16.30 1.37
N ALA A 209 2.74 16.39 2.59
CA ALA A 209 4.15 16.20 2.90
C ALA A 209 4.67 14.81 2.49
N PHE A 210 3.79 13.80 2.38
CA PHE A 210 4.13 12.48 1.85
C PHE A 210 4.84 12.58 0.49
N ARG A 211 4.38 13.46 -0.40
CA ARG A 211 4.90 13.55 -1.77
C ARG A 211 6.40 13.80 -1.80
N GLU A 212 6.82 14.90 -1.16
CA GLU A 212 8.24 15.29 -1.12
C GLU A 212 9.07 14.32 -0.29
N LYS A 213 8.54 13.87 0.86
CA LYS A 213 9.26 12.95 1.74
C LYS A 213 9.50 11.59 1.08
N SER A 214 8.51 11.09 0.34
CA SER A 214 8.61 9.83 -0.40
C SER A 214 9.68 9.91 -1.51
N LYS A 215 9.78 11.05 -2.22
CA LYS A 215 10.85 11.29 -3.19
C LYS A 215 12.21 11.36 -2.53
N GLN A 216 12.33 12.06 -1.40
CA GLN A 216 13.61 12.18 -0.68
C GLN A 216 14.14 10.82 -0.21
N VAL A 217 13.26 9.96 0.32
CA VAL A 217 13.66 8.67 0.90
C VAL A 217 13.81 7.59 -0.18
N PHE A 218 12.81 7.44 -1.06
CA PHE A 218 12.77 6.34 -2.04
C PHE A 218 13.33 6.72 -3.40
N GLY A 219 13.61 8.01 -3.64
CA GLY A 219 14.18 8.54 -4.87
C GLY A 219 15.70 8.52 -4.94
N LYS A 220 16.39 8.14 -3.86
CA LYS A 220 17.86 8.13 -3.80
C LYS A 220 18.50 7.44 -5.01
N GLY A 221 19.41 8.12 -5.71
CA GLY A 221 20.05 7.66 -6.93
C GLY A 221 19.26 7.88 -8.22
N LEU A 222 18.14 8.61 -8.19
CA LEU A 222 17.39 9.05 -9.37
C LEU A 222 17.42 10.58 -9.55
N GLU A 223 18.15 11.31 -8.72
CA GLU A 223 18.13 12.78 -8.67
C GLU A 223 18.55 13.42 -10.00
N ASP A 224 19.43 12.75 -10.75
CA ASP A 224 19.92 13.22 -12.05
C ASP A 224 19.04 12.74 -13.24
N GLU A 225 18.00 11.94 -12.99
CA GLU A 225 17.09 11.48 -14.03
C GLU A 225 16.15 12.61 -14.45
N ALA A 226 16.05 12.87 -15.76
CA ALA A 226 15.25 13.98 -16.29
C ALA A 226 13.75 13.92 -15.89
N SER A 227 13.25 12.74 -15.55
CA SER A 227 11.86 12.53 -15.12
C SER A 227 11.63 12.77 -13.63
N PHE A 228 12.69 12.82 -12.81
CA PHE A 228 12.59 12.82 -11.35
C PHE A 228 11.81 14.01 -10.79
N ASP A 229 12.08 15.21 -11.31
CA ASP A 229 11.39 16.44 -10.90
C ASP A 229 9.89 16.37 -11.22
N GLY A 230 9.52 15.73 -12.33
CA GLY A 230 8.14 15.54 -12.74
C GLY A 230 7.38 14.47 -11.95
N LEU A 231 8.06 13.64 -11.16
CA LEU A 231 7.41 12.62 -10.34
C LEU A 231 6.65 13.28 -9.18
N THR A 232 5.39 12.85 -9.02
CA THR A 232 4.52 13.35 -7.96
C THR A 232 4.86 12.79 -6.59
N PHE A 233 5.25 11.51 -6.55
CA PHE A 233 5.65 10.72 -5.39
C PHE A 233 6.43 9.50 -5.87
N ILE A 234 7.12 8.83 -4.94
CA ILE A 234 7.73 7.53 -5.17
C ILE A 234 7.26 6.59 -4.06
N ILE A 235 6.70 5.43 -4.39
CA ILE A 235 6.30 4.44 -3.39
C ILE A 235 7.12 3.16 -3.57
N PRO A 236 7.52 2.50 -2.48
CA PRO A 236 8.19 1.23 -2.59
C PRO A 236 7.33 0.13 -3.22
N TYR A 237 7.95 -0.65 -4.11
CA TYR A 237 7.44 -1.91 -4.64
C TYR A 237 8.31 -3.05 -4.11
N TRP A 238 8.11 -3.38 -2.84
CA TRP A 238 8.97 -4.28 -2.07
C TRP A 238 8.35 -5.64 -1.81
N LYS A 239 9.23 -6.63 -1.68
CA LYS A 239 8.96 -8.00 -1.25
C LYS A 239 9.51 -8.22 0.15
N ALA A 240 9.15 -9.34 0.77
CA ALA A 240 9.68 -9.72 2.08
C ALA A 240 11.21 -9.74 2.10
N SER A 241 11.84 -10.25 1.03
CA SER A 241 13.30 -10.27 0.87
C SER A 241 13.95 -8.89 0.94
N ASP A 242 13.26 -7.85 0.47
CA ASP A 242 13.80 -6.49 0.45
C ASP A 242 13.92 -5.93 1.88
N PHE A 243 12.93 -6.21 2.74
CA PHE A 243 12.99 -5.85 4.16
C PHE A 243 14.05 -6.64 4.91
N LEU A 244 14.21 -7.92 4.60
CA LEU A 244 15.21 -8.78 5.24
C LEU A 244 16.65 -8.42 4.83
N ALA A 245 16.84 -7.90 3.62
CA ALA A 245 18.14 -7.48 3.11
C ALA A 245 18.52 -6.04 3.49
N ALA A 246 17.54 -5.22 3.90
CA ALA A 246 17.76 -3.82 4.25
C ALA A 246 18.56 -3.66 5.53
N THR A 247 19.36 -2.59 5.60
CA THR A 247 20.05 -2.23 6.84
C THR A 247 19.06 -1.64 7.85
N PRO A 248 19.36 -1.69 9.16
CA PRO A 248 18.56 -1.02 10.18
C PRO A 248 18.33 0.48 9.90
N ASP A 249 19.34 1.17 9.37
CA ASP A 249 19.28 2.59 9.05
C ASP A 249 18.36 2.86 7.85
N ASP A 250 18.43 2.03 6.81
CA ASP A 250 17.52 2.13 5.66
C ASP A 250 16.07 1.92 6.11
N LEU A 251 15.81 0.87 6.90
CA LEU A 251 14.47 0.59 7.45
C LEU A 251 13.95 1.75 8.28
N ALA A 252 14.79 2.31 9.17
CA ALA A 252 14.41 3.46 9.98
C ALA A 252 14.00 4.65 9.11
N GLN A 253 14.77 4.93 8.05
CA GLN A 253 14.48 6.01 7.10
C GLN A 253 13.16 5.77 6.35
N TRP A 254 12.87 4.52 5.98
CA TRP A 254 11.62 4.16 5.29
C TRP A 254 10.39 4.46 6.15
N PHE A 255 10.44 4.10 7.44
CA PHE A 255 9.37 4.37 8.42
C PHE A 255 9.33 5.81 8.93
N GLU A 256 10.12 6.72 8.36
CA GLU A 256 9.85 8.14 8.47
C GLU A 256 8.72 8.58 7.53
N VAL A 257 8.49 7.87 6.42
CA VAL A 257 7.49 8.24 5.40
C VAL A 257 6.08 7.79 5.78
N PHE A 258 5.94 6.59 6.31
CA PHE A 258 4.67 5.98 6.73
C PHE A 258 4.88 5.13 7.99
N ASP A 259 3.80 4.87 8.73
CA ASP A 259 3.82 4.03 9.93
C ASP A 259 3.49 2.57 9.63
N VAL A 260 2.62 2.32 8.65
CA VAL A 260 2.25 0.97 8.20
C VAL A 260 2.28 0.92 6.67
N PHE A 261 2.88 -0.12 6.12
CA PHE A 261 2.88 -0.46 4.71
C PHE A 261 2.28 -1.84 4.53
N ILE A 262 1.29 -1.95 3.64
CA ILE A 262 0.63 -3.21 3.30
C ILE A 262 0.60 -3.33 1.79
N ALA A 263 1.15 -4.40 1.24
CA ALA A 263 1.19 -4.60 -0.20
C ALA A 263 0.90 -6.04 -0.56
N GLU A 264 0.12 -6.24 -1.62
CA GLU A 264 0.04 -7.53 -2.27
C GLU A 264 1.39 -7.86 -2.91
N SER A 265 1.96 -9.01 -2.54
CA SER A 265 3.22 -9.50 -3.06
C SER A 265 3.00 -10.89 -3.67
N PRO A 266 2.69 -10.97 -4.97
CA PRO A 266 2.50 -12.25 -5.66
C PRO A 266 3.75 -13.13 -5.60
N ASP A 267 4.93 -12.50 -5.61
CA ASP A 267 6.22 -13.16 -5.51
C ASP A 267 6.42 -13.88 -4.17
N ASP A 268 5.92 -13.29 -3.09
CA ASP A 268 5.94 -13.90 -1.77
C ASP A 268 4.71 -14.82 -1.54
N ARG A 269 3.70 -14.79 -2.44
CA ARG A 269 2.43 -15.54 -2.45
C ARG A 269 1.39 -15.11 -1.41
N GLY A 270 1.13 -13.80 -1.30
CA GLY A 270 0.32 -13.26 -0.22
C GLY A 270 0.39 -11.75 -0.07
N ILE A 271 0.10 -11.27 1.14
CA ILE A 271 0.09 -9.86 1.49
C ILE A 271 1.12 -9.59 2.58
N LEU A 272 2.02 -8.65 2.28
CA LEU A 272 3.07 -8.20 3.19
C LEU A 272 2.55 -7.06 4.06
N PHE A 273 2.93 -7.07 5.34
CA PHE A 273 2.70 -5.96 6.26
C PHE A 273 4.04 -5.58 6.86
N ALA A 274 4.43 -4.32 6.75
CA ALA A 274 5.62 -3.80 7.40
C ALA A 274 5.20 -2.60 8.25
N CYS A 275 5.45 -2.67 9.54
CA CYS A 275 4.91 -1.73 10.52
C CYS A 275 6.02 -1.20 11.40
N LYS A 276 6.05 0.12 11.61
CA LYS A 276 7.01 0.77 12.50
C LYS A 276 6.91 0.23 13.93
N ASP A 277 5.68 0.09 14.41
CA ASP A 277 5.35 -0.51 15.69
C ASP A 277 4.71 -1.89 15.49
N SER A 278 4.79 -2.73 16.53
CA SER A 278 4.16 -4.05 16.52
C SER A 278 2.63 -3.95 16.45
N LEU A 279 2.03 -4.75 15.56
CA LEU A 279 0.58 -4.92 15.45
C LEU A 279 0.10 -6.25 16.07
N ASP A 280 0.93 -6.96 16.84
CA ASP A 280 0.61 -8.31 17.34
C ASP A 280 -0.75 -8.37 18.07
N GLU A 281 -0.98 -7.44 19.01
CA GLU A 281 -2.23 -7.36 19.78
C GLU A 281 -3.43 -7.03 18.89
N VAL A 282 -3.26 -6.05 18.00
CA VAL A 282 -4.30 -5.60 17.05
C VAL A 282 -4.70 -6.74 16.10
N LEU A 283 -3.72 -7.41 15.50
CA LEU A 283 -3.96 -8.52 14.58
C LEU A 283 -4.61 -9.71 15.30
N THR A 284 -4.16 -10.02 16.52
CA THR A 284 -4.74 -11.08 17.33
C THR A 284 -6.21 -10.79 17.68
N GLU A 285 -6.52 -9.56 18.10
CA GLU A 285 -7.89 -9.13 18.44
C GLU A 285 -8.82 -9.21 17.22
N ILE A 286 -8.38 -8.71 16.05
CA ILE A 286 -9.16 -8.76 14.81
C ILE A 286 -9.43 -10.20 14.40
N LEU A 287 -8.39 -11.05 14.38
CA LEU A 287 -8.53 -12.45 13.98
C LEU A 287 -9.45 -13.22 14.94
N GLU A 288 -9.34 -12.97 16.24
CA GLU A 288 -10.21 -13.60 17.24
C GLU A 288 -11.66 -13.15 17.09
N LYS A 289 -11.90 -11.85 16.87
CA LYS A 289 -13.24 -11.33 16.55
C LYS A 289 -13.83 -12.01 15.32
N MET A 290 -13.08 -12.10 14.23
CA MET A 290 -13.54 -12.76 12.99
C MET A 290 -13.86 -14.25 13.21
N ARG A 291 -13.08 -14.97 14.04
CA ARG A 291 -13.39 -16.35 14.41
C ARG A 291 -14.72 -16.45 15.17
N GLN A 292 -14.93 -15.57 16.14
CA GLN A 292 -16.16 -15.52 16.95
C GLN A 292 -17.39 -15.17 16.11
N ASP A 293 -17.23 -14.32 15.09
CA ASP A 293 -18.29 -13.96 14.13
C ASP A 293 -18.59 -15.08 13.12
N GLY A 294 -17.90 -16.23 13.19
CA GLY A 294 -18.11 -17.37 12.29
C GLY A 294 -17.46 -17.19 10.91
N GLU A 295 -16.45 -16.30 10.82
CA GLU A 295 -15.71 -15.97 9.61
C GLU A 295 -14.23 -16.45 9.70
N PRO A 296 -13.96 -17.76 9.93
CA PRO A 296 -12.59 -18.26 9.93
C PRO A 296 -11.96 -18.14 8.53
N HIS A 297 -10.64 -18.01 8.48
CA HIS A 297 -9.92 -17.94 7.21
C HIS A 297 -10.19 -19.21 6.38
N PRO A 298 -10.64 -19.11 5.12
CA PRO A 298 -11.16 -20.26 4.37
C PRO A 298 -10.13 -21.34 4.07
N VAL A 299 -8.84 -21.01 4.05
CA VAL A 299 -7.73 -21.93 3.77
C VAL A 299 -7.07 -22.50 5.03
N PHE A 300 -7.12 -21.76 6.15
CA PHE A 300 -6.34 -22.07 7.36
C PHE A 300 -7.24 -22.41 8.54
N ASP A 301 -8.42 -22.95 8.26
CA ASP A 301 -9.37 -23.40 9.28
C ASP A 301 -8.80 -24.66 9.96
N LEU A 302 -8.01 -24.44 11.01
CA LEU A 302 -7.30 -25.48 11.77
C LEU A 302 -8.24 -26.52 12.39
N GLU A 303 -9.54 -26.21 12.52
CA GLU A 303 -10.47 -27.00 13.31
C GLU A 303 -11.53 -27.76 12.48
N ARG A 304 -11.53 -27.69 11.15
CA ARG A 304 -12.49 -28.45 10.33
C ARG A 304 -11.90 -29.70 9.68
N LYS A 305 -11.91 -30.77 10.50
CA LYS A 305 -12.15 -32.19 10.16
C LYS A 305 -10.96 -33.03 9.64
N GLN A 306 -10.34 -33.79 10.54
CA GLN A 306 -10.26 -35.23 10.31
C GLN A 306 -11.56 -35.86 10.83
N PRO A 307 -12.36 -36.54 10.00
CA PRO A 307 -13.39 -37.44 10.53
C PRO A 307 -12.69 -38.63 11.22
N GLN A 308 -13.04 -38.88 12.47
CA GLN A 308 -12.86 -40.20 13.10
C GLN A 308 -13.84 -41.19 12.49
#